data_AF-A0A7S1GRW5-F1
#
_entry.id   AF-A0A7S1GRW5-F1
#
_cell.length_a   1.000
_cell.length_b   1.000
_cell.length_c   1.000
_cell.angle_alpha   90.00
_cell.angle_beta   90.00
_cell.angle_gamma   90.00
#
_symmetry.space_group_name_H-M   'P 1'
#
loop_
_entity.id
_entity.type
_entity.pdbx_description
1 polymer ?
#
loop_
_entity_poly.entity_id
_entity_poly.type
_entity_poly.pdbx_seq_one_letter_code
_entity_poly.pdbx_strand_id
1 'polypeptide(L)'
;YGGNDYGNTLVPFDQPSYDAYATIRQALATPRDQLAATALGLGIGGRQMALAPQLGKLKSLWDAGKLGVQLNVGTLVQPTTLAQFKAQNVPLPPKLFSHNDQQSVWQSSSPEGATSGWGGRIGDLFLSGNGTSTFTCINASGNAVFMAGRQAVQYQVSTSGAVPI
;
A
#
# COMPACT_ATOMS: atom_id res chain seq x y z
N TYR A 1 -4.16 -11.40 1.21
CA TYR A 1 -3.26 -10.45 1.89
C TYR A 1 -4.07 -9.65 2.91
N GLY A 2 -3.42 -8.96 3.86
CA GLY A 2 -4.09 -8.15 4.88
C GLY A 2 -3.32 -8.12 6.19
N GLY A 3 -3.81 -7.35 7.17
CA GLY A 3 -3.32 -7.40 8.55
C GLY A 3 -2.32 -6.33 8.97
N ASN A 4 -1.97 -5.38 8.10
CA ASN A 4 -1.25 -4.19 8.56
C ASN A 4 -2.24 -3.18 9.14
N ASP A 5 -2.14 -2.94 10.44
CA ASP A 5 -2.77 -1.81 11.10
C ASP A 5 -1.98 -0.54 10.84
N TYR A 6 -2.30 0.12 9.73
CA TYR A 6 -1.61 1.35 9.33
C TYR A 6 -1.75 2.47 10.37
N GLY A 7 -2.84 2.48 11.16
CA GLY A 7 -3.08 3.47 12.21
C GLY A 7 -2.05 3.38 13.35
N ASN A 8 -1.47 2.20 13.57
CA ASN A 8 -0.39 2.00 14.54
C ASN A 8 1.00 1.93 13.88
N THR A 9 1.10 1.99 12.55
CA THR A 9 2.38 2.03 11.81
C THR A 9 3.03 3.40 11.89
N LEU A 10 2.25 4.46 11.67
CA LEU A 10 2.66 5.85 11.77
C LEU A 10 1.61 6.62 12.57
N VAL A 11 1.96 6.99 13.78
CA VAL A 11 1.03 7.47 14.80
C VAL A 11 1.17 8.98 14.98
N PRO A 12 0.07 9.75 15.07
CA PRO A 12 0.16 11.15 15.48
C PRO A 12 0.79 11.30 16.86
N PHE A 13 1.70 12.24 17.02
CA PHE A 13 2.48 12.43 18.24
C PHE A 13 2.29 13.81 18.88
N ASP A 14 1.92 14.85 18.13
CA ASP A 14 1.49 16.11 18.75
C ASP A 14 0.24 15.86 19.60
N GLN A 15 0.15 16.53 20.76
CA GLN A 15 -0.84 16.20 21.78
C GLN A 15 -2.29 16.21 21.24
N PRO A 16 -2.76 17.27 20.53
CA PRO A 16 -4.13 17.29 20.03
C PRO A 16 -4.44 16.15 19.05
N SER A 17 -3.52 15.84 18.13
CA SER A 17 -3.72 14.77 17.16
C SER A 17 -3.63 13.38 17.79
N TYR A 18 -2.75 13.20 18.77
CA TYR A 18 -2.65 11.95 19.54
C TYR A 18 -3.93 11.70 20.34
N ASP A 19 -4.50 12.71 21.01
CA ASP A 19 -5.71 12.55 21.81
C ASP A 19 -6.92 12.14 20.94
N ALA A 20 -7.02 12.71 19.74
CA ALA A 20 -8.02 12.31 18.76
C ALA A 20 -7.82 10.86 18.29
N TYR A 21 -6.57 10.48 17.98
CA TYR A 21 -6.20 9.10 17.64
C TYR A 21 -6.55 8.14 18.79
N ALA A 22 -6.16 8.44 20.02
CA ALA A 22 -6.38 7.60 21.18
C ALA A 22 -7.89 7.42 21.48
N THR A 23 -8.69 8.48 21.28
CA THR A 23 -10.14 8.43 21.41
C THR A 23 -10.78 7.47 20.40
N ILE A 24 -10.32 7.50 19.14
CA ILE A 24 -10.82 6.62 18.07
C ILE A 24 -10.39 5.17 18.30
N ARG A 25 -9.17 4.97 18.80
CA ARG A 25 -8.51 3.66 18.86
C ARG A 25 -8.70 2.93 20.19
N GLN A 26 -9.02 3.67 21.25
CA GLN A 26 -9.28 3.13 22.58
C GLN A 26 -8.14 2.21 23.05
N ALA A 27 -8.44 0.97 23.45
CA ALA A 27 -7.46 0.00 23.92
C ALA A 27 -6.42 -0.41 22.86
N LEU A 28 -6.63 -0.08 21.57
CA LEU A 28 -5.68 -0.34 20.50
C LEU A 28 -4.66 0.80 20.30
N ALA A 29 -4.79 1.91 21.04
CA ALA A 29 -3.87 3.03 20.96
C ALA A 29 -2.51 2.65 21.56
N THR A 30 -1.42 2.90 20.83
CA THR A 30 -0.07 2.82 21.43
C THR A 30 0.13 4.02 22.36
N PRO A 31 0.49 3.81 23.65
CA PRO A 31 0.74 4.91 24.58
C PRO A 31 1.76 5.92 24.05
N ARG A 32 1.48 7.22 24.24
CA ARG A 32 2.28 8.31 23.68
C ARG A 32 3.73 8.30 24.13
N ASP A 33 3.97 7.95 25.38
CA ASP A 33 5.30 7.81 25.97
C ASP A 33 6.13 6.73 25.28
N GLN A 34 5.50 5.64 24.82
CA GLN A 34 6.15 4.57 24.05
C GLN A 34 6.54 5.01 22.62
N LEU A 35 5.98 6.11 22.13
CA LEU A 35 6.27 6.67 20.81
C LEU A 35 7.40 7.72 20.83
N ALA A 36 7.81 8.20 22.01
CA ALA A 36 8.75 9.31 22.13
C ALA A 36 10.11 9.04 21.46
N ALA A 37 10.61 7.80 21.57
CA ALA A 37 11.87 7.38 20.96
C ALA A 37 11.83 7.34 19.41
N THR A 38 10.63 7.30 18.82
CA THR A 38 10.40 7.21 17.38
C THR A 38 9.70 8.43 16.82
N ALA A 39 9.57 9.51 17.60
CA ALA A 39 9.01 10.79 17.18
C ALA A 39 9.84 11.40 16.05
N LEU A 40 9.18 11.74 14.94
CA LEU A 40 9.80 12.27 13.74
C LEU A 40 9.97 13.79 13.88
N GLY A 41 11.16 14.29 13.51
CA GLY A 41 11.52 15.70 13.66
C GLY A 41 10.82 16.66 12.68
N LEU A 42 10.25 16.15 11.60
CA LEU A 42 9.50 16.93 10.62
C LEU A 42 8.00 16.60 10.72
N GLY A 43 7.17 17.64 10.71
CA GLY A 43 5.73 17.48 10.65
C GLY A 43 5.27 16.99 9.28
N ILE A 44 4.39 16.00 9.23
CA ILE A 44 3.78 15.50 7.99
C ILE A 44 2.38 16.09 7.90
N GLY A 45 2.14 16.96 6.92
CA GLY A 45 0.84 17.64 6.76
C GLY A 45 0.45 18.50 7.97
N GLY A 46 1.43 19.13 8.62
CA GLY A 46 1.22 19.99 9.79
C GLY A 46 1.10 19.25 11.14
N ARG A 47 1.26 17.92 11.17
CA ARG A 47 1.20 17.10 12.39
C ARG A 47 2.56 16.50 12.70
N GLN A 48 2.90 16.43 13.98
CA GLN A 48 4.07 15.65 14.39
C GLN A 48 3.66 14.18 14.42
N MET A 49 4.48 13.30 13.84
CA MET A 49 4.20 11.87 13.77
C MET A 49 5.31 11.08 14.47
N ALA A 50 5.03 9.83 14.82
CA ALA A 50 6.01 8.87 15.32
C ALA A 50 5.84 7.54 14.59
N LEU A 51 6.94 6.82 14.37
CA LEU A 51 6.85 5.44 13.90
C LEU A 51 6.39 4.53 15.04
N ALA A 52 5.75 3.41 14.71
CA ALA A 52 5.50 2.34 15.67
C ALA A 52 6.80 1.97 16.43
N PRO A 53 6.76 1.60 17.72
CA PRO A 53 7.97 1.23 18.46
C PRO A 53 8.78 0.10 17.78
N GLN A 54 8.09 -0.84 17.15
CA GLN A 54 8.68 -1.97 16.41
C GLN A 54 9.47 -1.53 15.17
N LEU A 55 9.19 -0.33 14.66
CA LEU A 55 9.87 0.28 13.52
C LEU A 55 11.03 1.20 13.94
N GLY A 56 11.45 1.19 15.21
CA GLY A 56 12.52 2.06 15.70
C GLY A 56 13.82 1.99 14.91
N LYS A 57 14.14 0.84 14.30
CA LYS A 57 15.31 0.71 13.41
C LYS A 57 15.25 1.57 12.15
N LEU A 58 14.05 1.98 11.72
CA LEU A 58 13.86 2.87 10.56
C LEU A 58 14.05 4.35 10.91
N LYS A 59 14.06 4.71 12.20
CA LYS A 59 14.22 6.10 12.66
C LYS A 59 15.53 6.72 12.18
N SER A 60 16.63 5.96 12.21
CA SER A 60 17.92 6.45 11.73
C SER A 60 17.92 6.75 10.22
N LEU A 61 17.15 6.00 9.43
CA LEU A 61 16.99 6.28 7.99
C LEU A 61 16.18 7.55 7.77
N TRP A 62 15.13 7.78 8.56
CA TRP A 62 14.37 9.03 8.53
C TRP A 62 15.25 10.23 8.88
N ASP A 63 15.98 10.15 10.00
CA ASP A 63 16.83 11.24 10.47
C ASP A 63 17.96 11.56 9.48
N ALA A 64 18.43 10.54 8.75
CA ALA A 64 19.41 10.72 7.67
C ALA A 64 18.81 11.22 6.34
N GLY A 65 17.49 11.48 6.27
CA GLY A 65 16.80 11.89 5.04
C GLY A 65 16.71 10.80 3.97
N LYS A 66 16.86 9.53 4.36
CA LYS A 66 16.88 8.35 3.46
C LYS A 66 15.58 7.54 3.51
N LEU A 67 14.58 8.01 4.24
CA LEU A 67 13.26 7.39 4.32
C LEU A 67 12.19 8.47 4.10
N GLY A 68 11.22 8.17 3.24
CA GLY A 68 10.02 8.96 3.03
C GLY A 68 8.77 8.17 3.38
N VAL A 69 7.69 8.87 3.74
CA VAL A 69 6.37 8.30 3.99
C VAL A 69 5.41 8.82 2.94
N GLN A 70 4.71 7.91 2.26
CA GLN A 70 3.61 8.26 1.37
C GLN A 70 2.27 7.95 2.05
N LEU A 71 1.48 8.99 2.29
CA LEU A 71 0.17 8.88 2.93
C LEU A 71 -0.95 8.80 1.90
N ASN A 72 -2.13 8.36 2.35
CA ASN A 72 -3.37 8.36 1.57
C ASN A 72 -3.27 7.55 0.27
N VAL A 73 -2.49 6.47 0.30
CA VAL A 73 -2.34 5.53 -0.81
C VAL A 73 -3.55 4.59 -0.80
N GLY A 74 -4.34 4.62 -1.87
CA GLY A 74 -5.54 3.81 -2.01
C GLY A 74 -6.18 3.98 -3.38
N THR A 75 -7.26 3.24 -3.62
CA THR A 75 -7.90 3.10 -4.95
C THR A 75 -8.73 4.30 -5.39
N LEU A 76 -8.93 5.30 -4.53
CA LEU A 76 -9.69 6.51 -4.87
C LEU A 76 -9.11 7.16 -6.13
N VAL A 77 -9.98 7.45 -7.09
CA VAL A 77 -9.60 8.06 -8.38
C VAL A 77 -9.46 9.59 -8.30
N GLN A 78 -9.96 10.19 -7.22
CA GLN A 78 -9.80 11.59 -6.90
C GLN A 78 -9.97 11.84 -5.38
N PRO A 79 -9.48 12.97 -4.85
CA PRO A 79 -9.76 13.37 -3.48
C PRO A 79 -11.27 13.38 -3.21
N THR A 80 -11.70 12.63 -2.18
CA THR A 80 -13.11 12.43 -1.86
C THR A 80 -13.35 12.67 -0.39
N THR A 81 -14.26 13.58 -0.07
CA THR A 81 -14.70 13.86 1.31
C THR A 81 -15.81 12.90 1.74
N LEU A 82 -16.05 12.80 3.06
CA LEU A 82 -17.16 11.99 3.59
C LEU A 82 -18.53 12.46 3.06
N ALA A 83 -18.74 13.77 2.94
CA ALA A 83 -19.99 14.33 2.42
C ALA A 83 -20.21 13.93 0.95
N GLN A 84 -19.18 14.03 0.11
CA GLN A 84 -19.24 13.60 -1.29
C GLN A 84 -19.47 12.09 -1.42
N PHE A 85 -18.79 11.29 -0.59
CA PHE A 85 -19.00 9.85 -0.53
C PHE A 85 -20.46 9.51 -0.19
N LYS A 86 -21.02 10.13 0.87
CA LYS A 86 -22.42 9.91 1.29
C LYS A 86 -23.43 10.38 0.24
N ALA A 87 -23.15 11.49 -0.44
CA ALA A 87 -24.00 12.05 -1.49
C ALA A 87 -23.85 11.32 -2.83
N GLN A 88 -22.84 10.45 -2.99
CA GLN A 88 -22.52 9.74 -4.24
C GLN A 88 -22.39 10.67 -5.46
N ASN A 89 -21.87 11.87 -5.25
CA ASN A 89 -21.83 12.92 -6.29
C ASN A 89 -20.43 13.08 -6.93
N VAL A 90 -19.56 12.10 -6.73
CA VAL A 90 -18.20 12.04 -7.27
C VAL A 90 -17.91 10.63 -7.79
N PRO A 91 -17.02 10.46 -8.78
CA PRO A 91 -16.53 9.15 -9.16
C PRO A 91 -15.94 8.39 -7.97
N LEU A 92 -16.45 7.18 -7.71
CA LEU A 92 -15.96 6.28 -6.68
C LEU A 92 -15.42 5.00 -7.30
N PRO A 93 -14.38 4.39 -6.72
CA PRO A 93 -13.95 3.05 -7.11
C PRO A 93 -15.08 2.03 -6.94
N PRO A 94 -15.10 0.98 -7.76
CA PRO A 94 -16.08 -0.09 -7.61
C PRO A 94 -15.89 -0.78 -6.26
N LYS A 95 -17.01 -1.17 -5.64
CA LYS A 95 -17.06 -2.05 -4.46
C LYS A 95 -16.11 -1.59 -3.34
N LEU A 96 -16.12 -0.29 -3.00
CA LEU A 96 -15.46 0.21 -1.78
C LEU A 96 -15.86 -0.66 -0.58
N PHE A 97 -14.90 -0.89 0.32
CA PHE A 97 -15.00 -1.80 1.49
C PHE A 97 -14.96 -3.30 1.21
N SER A 98 -14.97 -3.76 -0.04
CA SER A 98 -14.70 -5.18 -0.37
C SER A 98 -13.20 -5.42 -0.47
N HIS A 99 -12.62 -6.19 0.46
CA HIS A 99 -11.18 -6.45 0.48
C HIS A 99 -10.69 -7.08 -0.84
N ASN A 100 -11.46 -7.99 -1.41
CA ASN A 100 -11.09 -8.69 -2.64
C ASN A 100 -11.12 -7.78 -3.87
N ASP A 101 -12.16 -6.95 -3.99
CA ASP A 101 -12.27 -5.99 -5.08
C ASP A 101 -11.18 -4.92 -4.97
N GLN A 102 -10.93 -4.39 -3.77
CA GLN A 102 -9.90 -3.36 -3.57
C GLN A 102 -8.49 -3.90 -3.88
N GLN A 103 -8.21 -5.15 -3.52
CA GLN A 103 -6.97 -5.82 -3.90
C GLN A 103 -6.88 -5.99 -5.43
N SER A 104 -7.96 -6.42 -6.08
CA SER A 104 -8.01 -6.59 -7.55
C SER A 104 -7.79 -5.26 -8.27
N VAL A 105 -8.42 -4.18 -7.82
CA VAL A 105 -8.24 -2.83 -8.36
C VAL A 105 -6.80 -2.36 -8.16
N TRP A 106 -6.17 -2.64 -7.02
CA TRP A 106 -4.77 -2.29 -6.78
C TRP A 106 -3.81 -2.96 -7.76
N GLN A 107 -4.08 -4.20 -8.11
CA GLN A 107 -3.23 -4.99 -8.98
C GLN A 107 -3.52 -4.75 -10.47
N SER A 108 -4.78 -4.47 -10.83
CA SER A 108 -5.23 -4.49 -12.23
C SER A 108 -5.85 -3.19 -12.74
N SER A 109 -6.16 -2.24 -11.86
CA SER A 109 -7.01 -1.10 -12.16
C SER A 109 -8.43 -1.50 -12.64
N SER A 110 -8.89 -2.69 -12.24
CA SER A 110 -10.20 -3.25 -12.56
C SER A 110 -10.74 -4.06 -11.36
N PRO A 111 -12.06 -4.26 -11.25
CA PRO A 111 -12.64 -5.11 -10.20
C PRO A 111 -12.14 -6.55 -10.21
N GLU A 112 -12.60 -7.34 -9.24
CA GLU A 112 -12.38 -8.79 -9.23
C GLU A 112 -12.75 -9.44 -10.57
N GLY A 113 -11.94 -10.42 -11.01
CA GLY A 113 -12.10 -11.10 -12.29
C GLY A 113 -11.23 -10.54 -13.43
N ALA A 114 -10.45 -9.48 -13.17
CA ALA A 114 -9.45 -9.01 -14.12
C ALA A 114 -8.41 -10.09 -14.46
N THR A 115 -8.05 -10.21 -15.73
CA THR A 115 -7.07 -11.20 -16.23
C THR A 115 -5.70 -10.60 -16.50
N SER A 116 -5.57 -9.27 -16.50
CA SER A 116 -4.28 -8.57 -16.67
C SER A 116 -4.10 -7.47 -15.64
N GLY A 117 -2.87 -7.34 -15.15
CA GLY A 117 -2.41 -6.34 -14.20
C GLY A 117 -1.76 -5.15 -14.87
N TRP A 118 -1.65 -4.03 -14.16
CA TRP A 118 -0.95 -2.86 -14.73
C TRP A 118 0.57 -3.11 -14.85
N GLY A 119 1.18 -3.88 -13.94
CA GLY A 119 2.59 -4.27 -14.02
C GLY A 119 2.87 -5.17 -15.22
N GLY A 120 2.02 -6.17 -15.46
CA GLY A 120 2.12 -7.03 -16.65
C GLY A 120 1.89 -6.27 -17.95
N ARG A 121 0.97 -5.29 -17.97
CA ARG A 121 0.78 -4.40 -19.13
C ARG A 121 1.99 -3.49 -19.38
N ILE A 122 2.75 -3.13 -18.36
CA ILE A 122 4.08 -2.51 -18.54
C ILE A 122 5.03 -3.53 -19.16
N GLY A 123 5.05 -4.77 -18.67
CA GLY A 123 5.84 -5.86 -19.24
C GLY A 123 5.58 -6.08 -20.74
N ASP A 124 4.32 -6.01 -21.19
CA ASP A 124 3.96 -6.09 -22.62
C ASP A 124 4.73 -5.07 -23.48
N LEU A 125 5.02 -3.86 -22.95
CA LEU A 125 5.74 -2.81 -23.67
C LEU A 125 7.23 -3.14 -23.87
N PHE A 126 7.81 -3.94 -22.98
CA PHE A 126 9.23 -4.32 -23.01
C PHE A 126 9.47 -5.72 -23.55
N LEU A 127 8.39 -6.46 -23.83
CA LEU A 127 8.43 -7.87 -24.23
C LEU A 127 9.32 -8.13 -25.45
N SER A 128 9.22 -7.27 -26.47
CA SER A 128 10.01 -7.38 -27.71
C SER A 128 11.48 -7.01 -27.55
N GLY A 129 11.84 -6.30 -26.49
CA GLY A 129 13.22 -5.93 -26.16
C GLY A 129 13.96 -6.97 -25.33
N ASN A 130 13.27 -8.03 -24.88
CA ASN A 130 13.85 -9.07 -24.06
C ASN A 130 14.22 -10.30 -24.89
N GLY A 131 15.52 -10.62 -24.95
CA GLY A 131 16.02 -11.81 -25.65
C GLY A 131 15.50 -13.13 -25.08
N THR A 132 15.01 -13.12 -23.83
CA THR A 132 14.33 -14.24 -23.19
C THR A 132 12.97 -13.79 -22.64
N SER A 133 11.98 -13.70 -23.54
CA SER A 133 10.65 -13.15 -23.26
C SER A 133 9.95 -13.76 -22.04
N THR A 134 10.20 -15.03 -21.72
CA THR A 134 9.71 -15.73 -20.51
C THR A 134 10.02 -14.97 -19.22
N PHE A 135 11.16 -14.29 -19.13
CA PHE A 135 11.61 -13.61 -17.91
C PHE A 135 11.23 -12.11 -17.86
N THR A 136 10.35 -11.66 -18.76
CA THR A 136 9.89 -10.26 -18.78
C THR A 136 9.06 -9.92 -17.55
N CYS A 137 8.26 -10.88 -17.08
CA CYS A 137 7.47 -10.75 -15.85
C CYS A 137 7.78 -11.95 -14.95
N ILE A 138 8.38 -11.72 -13.78
CA ILE A 138 8.63 -12.78 -12.79
C ILE A 138 7.72 -12.56 -11.59
N ASN A 139 6.90 -13.55 -11.27
CA ASN A 139 5.98 -13.52 -10.15
C ASN A 139 6.41 -14.52 -9.07
N ALA A 140 6.86 -14.01 -7.93
CA ALA A 140 7.22 -14.80 -6.75
C ALA A 140 6.05 -15.00 -5.77
N SER A 141 4.84 -14.56 -6.14
CA SER A 141 3.65 -14.55 -5.30
C SER A 141 2.48 -15.20 -6.04
N GLY A 142 2.10 -16.42 -5.63
CA GLY A 142 1.27 -17.34 -6.41
C GLY A 142 -0.10 -16.84 -6.93
N ASN A 143 -0.60 -15.68 -6.49
CA ASN A 143 -1.79 -15.06 -7.05
C ASN A 143 -1.65 -13.53 -7.16
N ALA A 144 -0.93 -13.08 -8.18
CA ALA A 144 -0.74 -11.66 -8.46
C ALA A 144 -1.11 -11.35 -9.92
N VAL A 145 -2.39 -11.01 -10.17
CA VAL A 145 -2.81 -10.48 -11.47
C VAL A 145 -1.96 -9.27 -11.88
N PHE A 146 -1.39 -8.56 -10.90
CA PHE A 146 -0.44 -7.46 -11.08
C PHE A 146 0.62 -7.71 -12.17
N MET A 147 1.22 -8.91 -12.20
CA MET A 147 2.29 -9.27 -13.13
C MET A 147 1.80 -9.93 -14.43
N ALA A 148 0.50 -10.20 -14.57
CA ALA A 148 -0.07 -10.79 -15.78
C ALA A 148 -0.26 -9.74 -16.88
N GLY A 149 0.41 -9.89 -18.01
CA GLY A 149 0.23 -9.05 -19.19
C GLY A 149 -0.95 -9.52 -20.06
N ARG A 150 -1.20 -8.81 -21.15
CA ARG A 150 -2.06 -9.31 -22.24
C ARG A 150 -1.30 -10.28 -23.15
N GLN A 151 0.03 -10.13 -23.21
CA GLN A 151 0.93 -10.98 -24.00
C GLN A 151 2.03 -11.59 -23.12
N ALA A 152 2.58 -10.83 -22.19
CA ALA A 152 3.58 -11.30 -21.25
C ALA A 152 2.95 -12.32 -20.27
N VAL A 153 3.38 -13.57 -20.38
CA VAL A 153 3.04 -14.63 -19.42
C VAL A 153 4.01 -14.53 -18.26
N GLN A 154 3.47 -14.50 -17.04
CA GLN A 154 4.28 -14.45 -15.83
C GLN A 154 5.04 -15.77 -15.63
N TYR A 155 6.35 -15.69 -15.45
CA TYR A 155 7.14 -16.79 -14.94
C TYR A 155 6.90 -16.91 -13.43
N GLN A 156 6.34 -18.04 -13.00
CA GLN A 156 6.00 -18.26 -11.60
C GLN A 156 7.17 -18.88 -10.83
N VAL A 157 7.46 -18.31 -9.67
CA VAL A 157 8.41 -18.83 -8.69
C VAL A 157 7.67 -19.10 -7.40
N SER A 158 7.83 -20.29 -6.85
CA SER A 158 7.25 -20.70 -5.56
C SER A 158 8.33 -20.81 -4.49
N THR A 159 7.92 -21.08 -3.25
CA THR A 159 8.84 -21.43 -2.16
C THR A 159 9.60 -22.74 -2.40
N SER A 160 9.12 -23.60 -3.31
CA SER A 160 9.81 -24.80 -3.78
C SER A 160 10.73 -24.56 -4.98
N GLY A 161 10.86 -23.30 -5.43
CA GLY A 161 11.77 -22.89 -6.48
C GLY A 161 11.08 -22.45 -7.76
N ALA A 162 11.86 -22.38 -8.83
CA ALA A 162 11.41 -21.96 -10.14
C ALA A 162 10.51 -23.06 -10.76
N VAL A 163 9.34 -22.69 -11.29
CA VAL A 163 8.49 -23.65 -12.01
C VAL A 163 9.16 -24.00 -13.35
N PRO A 164 9.32 -25.29 -13.71
CA PRO A 164 9.92 -25.67 -15.00
C PRO A 164 9.19 -25.03 -16.18
N ILE A 165 9.96 -24.62 -17.18
CA ILE A 165 9.48 -23.99 -18.42
C ILE A 165 9.24 -25.05 -19.48
#